data_AF-A0A3B8L2T3-F1
#
_entry.id   AF-A0A3B8L2T3-F1
#
_cell.length_a   1.000
_cell.length_b   1.000
_cell.length_c   1.000
_cell.angle_alpha   90.00
_cell.angle_beta   90.00
_cell.angle_gamma   90.00
#
_symmetry.space_group_name_H-M   'P 1'
#
loop_
_entity.id
_entity.type
_entity.pdbx_description
1 polymer ?
#
loop_
_entity_poly.entity_id
_entity_poly.type
_entity_poly.pdbx_seq_one_letter_code
_entity_poly.pdbx_strand_id
1 'polypeptide(L)'
;TGQIINLADWRGLQLDPLRLAYSLTKQGVVGLTRSLAESLAPRVRVNAVAPGPVLPPPSSDDGDLAAAAATSPLGRTGSPADVVAAVGYLLDAPLVTGDVL
;
A
#
# COMPACT_ATOMS: atom_id res chain seq x y z
N THR A 1 22.62 4.78 -0.10
CA THR A 1 21.42 5.59 -0.44
C THR A 1 20.34 5.25 0.56
N GLY A 2 19.65 6.26 1.08
CA GLY A 2 18.54 6.03 2.01
C GLY A 2 17.31 5.47 1.31
N GLN A 3 16.41 4.84 2.05
CA GLN A 3 15.14 4.34 1.53
C GLN A 3 14.01 4.68 2.49
N ILE A 4 12.89 5.12 1.93
CA ILE A 4 11.62 5.28 2.64
C ILE A 4 10.59 4.45 1.89
N ILE A 5 9.88 3.59 2.62
CA ILE A 5 8.76 2.83 2.08
C ILE A 5 7.53 3.14 2.95
N ASN A 6 6.59 3.88 2.37
CA ASN A 6 5.34 4.20 3.03
C ASN A 6 4.34 3.04 2.93
N LEU A 7 3.49 2.88 3.94
CA LEU A 7 2.33 1.99 3.85
C LEU A 7 1.08 2.80 3.49
N ALA A 8 0.75 2.78 2.20
CA ALA A 8 -0.48 3.32 1.64
C ALA A 8 -1.65 2.34 1.91
N ASP A 9 -2.63 2.33 1.02
CA ASP A 9 -3.77 1.40 1.01
C ASP A 9 -4.30 1.38 -0.42
N TRP A 10 -4.84 0.26 -0.89
CA TRP A 10 -5.45 0.20 -2.22
C TRP A 10 -6.62 1.19 -2.38
N ARG A 11 -7.31 1.55 -1.28
CA ARG A 11 -8.30 2.63 -1.22
C ARG A 11 -7.69 4.03 -1.29
N GLY A 12 -6.37 4.15 -1.22
CA GLY A 12 -5.64 5.37 -1.60
C GLY A 12 -5.58 5.57 -3.11
N LEU A 13 -5.94 4.54 -3.91
CA LEU A 13 -5.94 4.58 -5.37
C LEU A 13 -7.36 4.73 -5.95
N GLN A 14 -8.40 4.57 -5.13
CA GLN A 14 -9.81 4.69 -5.50
C GLN A 14 -10.60 5.42 -4.43
N LEU A 15 -11.53 6.30 -4.80
CA LEU A 15 -12.34 7.03 -3.82
C LEU A 15 -13.47 6.13 -3.28
N ASP A 16 -13.51 5.94 -1.96
CA ASP A 16 -14.64 5.31 -1.25
C ASP A 16 -15.44 6.41 -0.51
N PRO A 17 -16.65 6.78 -0.99
CA PRO A 17 -17.46 7.82 -0.36
C PRO A 17 -17.91 7.45 1.06
N LEU A 18 -17.97 6.16 1.41
CA LEU A 18 -18.29 5.71 2.77
C LEU A 18 -17.13 5.90 3.75
N ARG A 19 -15.92 6.17 3.25
CA ARG A 19 -14.68 6.34 4.01
C ARG A 19 -13.89 7.55 3.52
N LEU A 20 -14.56 8.70 3.39
CA LEU A 20 -13.98 9.92 2.82
C LEU A 20 -12.66 10.34 3.48
N ALA A 21 -12.67 10.57 4.80
CA ALA A 21 -11.49 11.05 5.52
C ALA A 21 -10.30 10.09 5.39
N TYR A 22 -10.57 8.79 5.53
CA TYR A 22 -9.55 7.74 5.38
C TYR A 22 -8.98 7.70 3.96
N SER A 23 -9.85 7.71 2.93
CA SER A 23 -9.45 7.68 1.52
C SER A 23 -8.60 8.91 1.17
N LEU A 24 -9.01 10.10 1.64
CA LEU A 24 -8.25 11.34 1.46
C LEU A 24 -6.87 11.26 2.12
N THR A 25 -6.77 10.78 3.37
CA THR A 25 -5.48 10.62 4.04
C THR A 25 -4.57 9.66 3.26
N LYS A 26 -5.10 8.52 2.77
CA LYS A 26 -4.31 7.55 2.03
C LYS A 26 -3.91 8.04 0.63
N GLN A 27 -4.74 8.83 -0.04
CA GLN A 27 -4.34 9.59 -1.23
C GLN A 27 -3.23 10.60 -0.92
N GLY A 28 -3.30 11.26 0.24
CA GLY A 28 -2.24 12.14 0.73
C GLY A 28 -0.89 11.42 0.86
N VAL A 29 -0.89 10.17 1.35
CA VAL A 29 0.34 9.33 1.42
C VAL A 29 0.90 9.03 0.02
N VAL A 30 0.03 8.77 -0.97
CA VAL A 30 0.45 8.58 -2.37
C VAL A 30 1.10 9.85 -2.93
N GLY A 31 0.46 11.01 -2.73
CA GLY A 31 1.02 12.30 -3.14
C GLY A 31 2.34 12.63 -2.45
N LEU A 32 2.42 12.38 -1.14
CA LEU A 32 3.63 12.56 -0.33
C LEU A 32 4.78 11.70 -0.84
N THR A 33 4.51 10.44 -1.20
CA THR A 33 5.51 9.51 -1.74
C THR A 33 6.17 10.08 -2.99
N ARG A 34 5.37 10.58 -3.94
CA ARG A 34 5.87 11.19 -5.19
C ARG A 34 6.66 12.47 -4.93
N SER A 35 6.13 13.37 -4.10
CA SER A 35 6.78 14.64 -3.79
C SER A 35 8.13 14.46 -3.06
N LEU A 36 8.20 13.52 -2.11
CA LEU A 36 9.46 13.22 -1.41
C LEU A 36 10.46 12.49 -2.31
N ALA A 37 10.01 11.65 -3.24
CA ALA A 37 10.90 11.02 -4.22
C ALA A 37 11.65 12.06 -5.05
N GLU A 38 10.94 13.07 -5.57
CA GLU A 38 11.56 14.17 -6.33
C GLU A 38 12.47 15.03 -5.46
N SER A 39 12.04 15.34 -4.22
CA SER A 39 12.76 16.25 -3.33
C SER A 39 14.05 15.66 -2.72
N LEU A 40 14.10 14.34 -2.55
CA LEU A 40 15.19 13.67 -1.84
C LEU A 40 16.14 12.90 -2.76
N ALA A 41 15.77 12.67 -4.02
CA ALA A 41 16.66 12.07 -5.00
C ALA A 41 17.92 12.94 -5.25
N PRO A 42 19.07 12.33 -5.55
CA PRO A 42 19.36 10.88 -5.58
C PRO A 42 19.74 10.29 -4.20
N ARG A 43 19.68 11.08 -3.12
CA ARG A 43 20.17 10.67 -1.79
C ARG A 43 19.27 9.62 -1.13
N VAL A 44 17.95 9.75 -1.31
CA VAL A 44 16.92 8.85 -0.77
C VAL A 44 15.93 8.51 -1.87
N ARG A 45 15.57 7.22 -1.97
CA ARG A 45 14.43 6.76 -2.76
C ARG A 45 13.20 6.65 -1.88
N VAL A 46 12.04 7.03 -2.40
CA VAL A 46 10.78 7.02 -1.65
C VAL A 46 9.73 6.31 -2.47
N ASN A 47 9.20 5.19 -1.96
CA ASN A 47 8.15 4.40 -2.61
C ASN A 47 7.05 4.08 -1.59
N ALA A 48 5.98 3.43 -2.05
CA ALA A 48 4.93 2.93 -1.17
C ALA A 48 4.44 1.54 -1.58
N VAL A 49 3.92 0.81 -0.59
CA VAL A 49 3.09 -0.38 -0.80
C VAL A 49 1.67 -0.03 -0.38
N ALA A 50 0.69 -0.36 -1.22
CA ALA A 50 -0.74 -0.18 -1.03
C ALA A 50 -1.41 -1.56 -0.91
N PRO A 51 -1.37 -2.19 0.29
CA PRO A 51 -1.93 -3.53 0.46
C PRO A 51 -3.43 -3.56 0.17
N GLY A 52 -3.89 -4.67 -0.38
CA GLY A 52 -5.30 -5.09 -0.34
C GLY A 52 -5.73 -5.55 1.05
N PRO A 53 -6.86 -6.27 1.17
CA PRO A 53 -7.21 -6.96 2.42
C PRO A 53 -6.13 -7.97 2.81
N VAL A 54 -5.49 -7.78 3.97
CA VAL A 54 -4.41 -8.65 4.48
C VAL A 54 -4.88 -9.44 5.70
N LEU A 55 -5.16 -8.74 6.80
CA LEU A 55 -5.64 -9.35 8.03
C LEU A 55 -7.09 -8.92 8.31
N PRO A 56 -7.90 -9.79 8.92
CA PRO A 56 -9.19 -9.41 9.46
C PRO A 56 -9.02 -8.27 10.50
N PRO A 57 -9.93 -7.29 10.57
CA PRO A 57 -10.05 -6.46 11.75
C PRO A 57 -10.17 -7.32 13.02
N PRO A 58 -9.72 -6.87 14.19
CA PRO A 58 -9.86 -7.62 15.44
C PRO A 58 -11.30 -8.01 15.80
N SER A 59 -12.27 -7.30 15.21
CA SER A 59 -13.71 -7.45 15.45
C SER A 59 -14.47 -8.13 14.30
N SER A 60 -13.78 -8.66 13.28
CA SER A 60 -14.46 -9.28 12.13
C SER A 60 -14.62 -10.78 12.31
N ASP A 61 -15.76 -11.29 11.87
CA ASP A 61 -16.08 -12.71 11.87
C ASP A 61 -15.53 -13.39 10.60
N ASP A 62 -15.41 -14.72 10.60
CA ASP A 62 -14.85 -15.50 9.47
C ASP A 62 -15.53 -15.22 8.11
N GLY A 63 -16.78 -14.74 8.12
CA GLY A 63 -17.54 -14.36 6.91
C GLY A 63 -16.96 -13.15 6.17
N ASP A 64 -16.34 -12.20 6.87
CA ASP A 64 -15.79 -10.98 6.27
C ASP A 64 -14.54 -11.29 5.42
N LEU A 65 -13.75 -12.28 5.84
CA LEU A 65 -12.58 -12.73 5.10
C LEU A 65 -12.94 -13.47 3.82
N ALA A 66 -13.96 -14.33 3.88
CA ALA A 66 -14.46 -15.04 2.71
C ALA A 66 -14.99 -14.06 1.64
N ALA A 67 -15.71 -13.02 2.07
CA ALA A 67 -16.19 -11.96 1.18
C ALA A 67 -15.04 -11.14 0.57
N ALA A 68 -14.01 -10.83 1.36
CA ALA A 68 -12.82 -10.15 0.86
C ALA A 68 -12.03 -11.01 -0.15
N ALA A 69 -11.90 -12.33 0.10
CA ALA A 69 -11.26 -13.25 -0.83
C ALA A 69 -12.05 -13.39 -2.14
N ALA A 70 -13.39 -13.41 -2.09
CA ALA A 70 -14.24 -13.55 -3.26
C ALA A 70 -14.18 -12.35 -4.23
N THR A 71 -13.86 -11.16 -3.71
CA THR A 71 -13.70 -9.94 -4.53
C THR A 71 -12.25 -9.73 -5.01
N SER A 72 -11.30 -10.51 -4.47
CA SER A 72 -9.91 -10.51 -4.91
C SER A 72 -9.76 -11.28 -6.23
N PRO A 73 -9.12 -10.70 -7.26
CA PRO A 73 -8.83 -11.42 -8.51
C PRO A 73 -7.98 -12.69 -8.31
N LEU A 74 -7.22 -12.77 -7.21
CA LEU A 74 -6.41 -13.94 -6.85
C LEU A 74 -7.17 -14.97 -6.00
N GLY A 75 -8.47 -14.74 -5.73
CA GLY A 75 -9.33 -15.65 -4.96
C GLY A 75 -8.91 -15.84 -3.51
N ARG A 76 -8.04 -14.97 -2.98
CA ARG A 76 -7.54 -15.00 -1.60
C ARG A 76 -7.30 -13.61 -1.04
N THR A 77 -7.29 -13.50 0.28
CA THR A 77 -6.73 -12.35 0.98
C THR A 77 -5.20 -12.43 1.00
N GLY A 78 -4.56 -11.30 1.27
CA GLY A 78 -3.12 -11.23 1.50
C GLY A 78 -2.73 -11.78 2.87
N SER A 79 -1.43 -11.77 3.12
CA SER A 79 -0.80 -12.07 4.40
C SER A 79 0.31 -11.06 4.69
N PRO A 80 0.79 -10.93 5.94
CA PRO A 80 1.94 -10.09 6.23
C PRO A 80 3.17 -10.44 5.36
N ALA A 81 3.35 -11.72 5.01
CA ALA A 81 4.42 -12.17 4.14
C ALA A 81 4.30 -11.59 2.71
N ASP A 82 3.08 -11.45 2.17
CA ASP A 82 2.86 -10.82 0.87
C ASP A 82 3.28 -9.35 0.88
N VAL A 83 3.01 -8.62 1.97
CA VAL A 83 3.44 -7.21 2.12
C VAL A 83 4.96 -7.11 2.24
N VAL A 84 5.59 -7.99 3.03
CA VAL A 84 7.06 -8.04 3.15
C VAL A 84 7.72 -8.33 1.80
N ALA A 85 7.14 -9.21 0.98
CA ALA A 85 7.66 -9.48 -0.37
C ALA A 85 7.62 -8.24 -1.26
N ALA A 86 6.52 -7.46 -1.23
CA ALA A 86 6.41 -6.21 -2.00
C ALA A 86 7.42 -5.14 -1.53
N VAL A 87 7.62 -5.02 -0.20
CA VAL A 87 8.65 -4.16 0.38
C VAL A 87 10.04 -4.60 -0.10
N GLY A 88 10.33 -5.91 -0.06
CA GLY A 88 11.59 -6.48 -0.54
C GLY A 88 11.89 -6.11 -2.00
N TYR A 89 10.91 -6.25 -2.89
CA TYR A 89 11.05 -5.83 -4.29
C TYR A 89 11.47 -4.34 -4.42
N LEU A 90 10.83 -3.43 -3.68
CA LEU A 90 11.16 -2.00 -3.73
C LEU A 90 12.55 -1.68 -3.15
N LEU A 91 12.98 -2.46 -2.14
CA LEU A 91 14.32 -2.36 -1.58
C LEU A 91 15.39 -2.77 -2.60
N ASP A 92 15.12 -3.84 -3.35
CA ASP A 92 16.04 -4.45 -4.32
C ASP A 92 16.03 -3.78 -5.70
N ALA A 93 15.08 -2.88 -5.98
CA ALA A 93 14.97 -2.15 -7.25
C ALA A 93 15.63 -0.75 -7.19
N PRO A 94 16.93 -0.59 -7.49
CA PRO A 94 17.68 0.65 -7.25
C PRO A 94 17.26 1.83 -8.14
N LEU A 95 16.59 1.57 -9.25
CA LEU A 95 16.11 2.61 -10.18
C LEU A 95 14.69 3.10 -9.84
N VAL A 96 14.00 2.44 -8.91
CA VAL A 96 12.59 2.71 -8.61
C VAL A 96 12.47 3.72 -7.47
N THR A 97 11.82 4.85 -7.73
CA THR A 97 11.44 5.88 -6.75
C THR A 97 10.17 6.59 -7.21
N GLY A 98 9.32 7.03 -6.28
CA GLY A 98 8.04 7.70 -6.54
C GLY A 98 6.88 6.75 -6.84
N ASP A 99 7.12 5.44 -6.80
CA ASP A 99 6.12 4.43 -7.17
C ASP A 99 5.27 3.95 -5.98
N VAL A 100 4.09 3.46 -6.33
CA VAL A 100 3.15 2.82 -5.42
C VAL A 100 2.79 1.45 -6.01
N LEU A 101 3.09 0.39 -5.27
CA LEU A 101 2.70 -0.99 -5.59
C LEU A 101 1.39 -1.36 -4.94
#